data_AF-A0A820N628-F1
#
_entry.id   AF-A0A820N628-F1
#
_cell.length_a   1.000
_cell.length_b   1.000
_cell.length_c   1.000
_cell.angle_alpha   90.00
_cell.angle_beta   90.00
_cell.angle_gamma   90.00
#
_symmetry.space_group_name_H-M   'P 1'
#
loop_
_entity.id
_entity.type
_entity.pdbx_description
1 polymer ?
#
loop_
_entity_poly.entity_id
_entity_poly.type
_entity_poly.pdbx_seq_one_letter_code
_entity_poly.pdbx_strand_id
1 'polypeptide(L)' 'MKKTVRFYDAIASVIKDEAANVFLEISPHPVLATSIRECYESTNQQQLSPIILPTLKRKENEQTILLTSLAQLSVSSYV' A
#
# COMPACT_ATOMS: atom_id res chain seq x y z
N MET A 1 -23.63 -4.69 -7.06
CA MET A 1 -22.82 -3.50 -6.68
C MET A 1 -23.11 -2.38 -7.67
N LYS A 2 -23.56 -1.20 -7.21
CA LYS A 2 -23.95 -0.08 -8.11
C LYS A 2 -23.37 1.29 -7.69
N LYS A 3 -22.67 1.36 -6.57
CA LYS A 3 -22.08 2.63 -6.08
C LYS A 3 -20.64 2.76 -6.56
N THR A 4 -20.20 3.99 -6.82
CA THR A 4 -18.81 4.31 -7.15
C THR A 4 -17.88 3.91 -6.01
N VAL A 5 -16.75 3.29 -6.36
CA VAL A 5 -15.67 3.03 -5.40
C VAL A 5 -14.89 4.32 -5.19
N ARG A 6 -14.92 4.84 -3.96
CA ARG A 6 -14.26 6.08 -3.53
C ARG A 6 -12.84 5.78 -3.01
N PHE A 7 -12.00 5.13 -3.81
CA PHE A 7 -10.69 4.65 -3.37
C PHE A 7 -9.79 5.80 -2.90
N TYR A 8 -9.68 6.86 -3.71
CA TYR A 8 -8.90 8.04 -3.38
C TYR A 8 -9.29 8.65 -2.03
N ASP A 9 -10.59 8.88 -1.81
CA ASP A 9 -11.08 9.51 -0.58
C ASP A 9 -10.72 8.69 0.66
N ALA A 10 -10.82 7.36 0.57
CA ALA A 10 -10.47 6.47 1.68
C ALA A 10 -8.96 6.48 1.98
N ILE A 11 -8.11 6.37 0.96
CA ILE A 11 -6.66 6.38 1.14
C ILE A 11 -6.17 7.75 1.61
N ALA A 12 -6.68 8.83 1.03
CA ALA A 12 -6.32 10.20 1.41
C ALA A 12 -6.69 10.52 2.87
N SER A 13 -7.81 10.00 3.37
CA SER A 13 -8.19 10.13 4.79
C SER A 13 -7.21 9.39 5.68
N VAL A 14 -6.92 8.11 5.40
CA VAL A 14 -5.96 7.32 6.21
C VAL A 14 -4.55 7.93 6.21
N ILE A 15 -4.08 8.44 5.08
CA ILE A 15 -2.78 9.15 5.00
C ILE A 15 -2.75 10.39 5.91
N LYS A 16 -3.82 11.18 5.93
CA LYS A 16 -3.86 12.46 6.67
C LYS A 16 -4.18 12.27 8.15
N ASP A 17 -5.14 11.42 8.44
CA ASP A 17 -5.77 11.31 9.75
C ASP A 17 -5.02 10.32 10.64
N GLU A 18 -4.47 9.25 10.05
CA GLU A 18 -3.74 8.19 10.76
C GLU A 18 -2.23 8.25 10.53
N ALA A 19 -1.75 9.19 9.70
CA ALA A 19 -0.35 9.29 9.28
C ALA A 19 0.21 7.95 8.77
N ALA A 20 -0.63 7.13 8.14
CA ALA A 20 -0.20 5.85 7.62
C ALA A 20 0.96 6.06 6.63
N ASN A 21 1.96 5.18 6.68
CA ASN A 21 3.10 5.18 5.77
C ASN A 21 3.42 3.78 5.20
N VAL A 22 2.66 2.76 5.63
CA VAL A 22 2.82 1.38 5.20
C VAL A 22 1.46 0.82 4.77
N PHE A 23 1.40 0.23 3.58
CA PHE A 23 0.20 -0.39 3.01
C PHE A 23 0.49 -1.83 2.62
N LEU A 24 -0.35 -2.76 3.07
CA LEU A 24 -0.31 -4.16 2.64
C LEU A 24 -1.44 -4.41 1.63
N GLU A 25 -1.10 -4.66 0.37
CA GLU A 25 -2.06 -5.01 -0.67
C GLU A 25 -2.35 -6.52 -0.66
N ILE A 26 -3.56 -6.88 -0.22
CA ILE A 26 -4.05 -8.26 -0.19
C ILE A 26 -4.74 -8.58 -1.52
N SER A 27 -4.00 -9.11 -2.48
CA SER A 27 -4.50 -9.43 -3.81
C SER A 27 -3.68 -10.55 -4.49
N PRO A 28 -4.20 -11.21 -5.54
CA PRO A 28 -3.44 -12.19 -6.33
C PRO A 28 -2.27 -11.57 -7.12
N HIS A 29 -2.30 -10.25 -7.33
CA HIS A 29 -1.24 -9.51 -8.02
C HIS A 29 -1.39 -8.02 -7.70
N PRO A 30 -0.30 -7.31 -7.35
CA PRO A 30 -0.37 -5.91 -6.97
C PRO A 30 -0.77 -5.01 -8.13
N VAL A 31 -1.75 -4.15 -7.89
CA VAL A 31 -2.20 -3.13 -8.86
C VAL A 31 -2.40 -1.75 -8.25
N LEU A 32 -2.38 -1.60 -6.92
CA LEU A 32 -2.76 -0.36 -6.24
C LEU A 32 -1.58 0.56 -5.93
N ALA A 33 -0.34 0.06 -6.05
CA ALA A 33 0.85 0.81 -5.64
C ALA A 33 1.00 2.18 -6.32
N THR A 34 0.66 2.29 -7.61
CA THR A 34 0.69 3.58 -8.32
C THR A 34 -0.36 4.53 -7.76
N SER A 35 -1.61 4.08 -7.63
CA SER A 35 -2.71 4.92 -7.11
C SER A 35 -2.49 5.38 -5.67
N ILE A 36 -1.85 4.56 -4.82
CA ILE A 36 -1.48 4.96 -3.46
C ILE A 36 -0.44 6.09 -3.51
N ARG A 37 0.60 5.99 -4.36
CA ARG A 37 1.61 7.06 -4.50
C ARG A 37 0.99 8.37 -5.01
N GLU A 38 0.09 8.30 -5.97
CA GLU A 38 -0.67 9.47 -6.46
C GLU A 38 -1.48 10.15 -5.33
N CYS A 39 -1.99 9.38 -4.35
CA CYS A 39 -2.65 9.94 -3.18
C CYS A 39 -1.68 10.73 -2.28
N TYR A 40 -0.44 10.26 -2.08
CA TYR A 40 0.57 11.03 -1.32
C TYR A 40 0.93 12.35 -2.01
N GLU A 41 1.05 12.31 -3.34
CA GLU A 41 1.31 13.50 -4.14
C GLU A 41 0.17 14.51 -4.01
N SER A 42 -1.08 14.04 -4.14
CA SER A 42 -2.28 14.87 -4.08
C SER A 42 -2.59 15.41 -2.66
N THR A 43 -2.07 14.77 -1.62
CA THR A 43 -2.27 15.17 -0.22
C THR A 43 -1.16 16.07 0.32
N ASN A 44 -0.22 16.51 -0.53
CA ASN A 44 0.99 17.27 -0.16
C ASN A 44 1.91 16.51 0.82
N GLN A 45 1.86 15.18 0.82
CA GLN A 45 2.71 14.30 1.64
C GLN A 45 3.89 13.76 0.83
N GLN A 46 4.34 14.48 -0.20
CA GLN A 46 5.41 14.07 -1.13
C GLN A 46 6.76 13.79 -0.46
N GLN A 47 6.97 14.33 0.75
CA GLN A 47 8.18 14.07 1.54
C GLN A 47 8.18 12.66 2.13
N LEU A 48 7.02 12.01 2.24
CA LEU A 48 6.88 10.64 2.68
C LEU A 48 7.01 9.70 1.48
N SER A 49 7.78 8.63 1.66
CA SER A 49 7.88 7.54 0.69
C SER A 49 7.09 6.34 1.23
N PRO A 50 5.83 6.12 0.79
CA PRO A 50 5.02 5.03 1.32
C PRO A 50 5.63 3.68 0.97
N ILE A 51 5.63 2.78 1.95
CA ILE A 51 6.01 1.39 1.77
C ILE A 51 4.75 0.62 1.37
N ILE A 52 4.73 0.08 0.15
CA ILE A 52 3.59 -0.68 -0.37
C ILE A 52 4.03 -2.12 -0.60
N LEU A 53 3.43 -3.05 0.14
CA LEU A 53 3.81 -4.45 0.22
C LEU A 53 2.74 -5.32 -0.42
N PRO A 54 3.07 -6.20 -1.39
CA PRO A 54 2.11 -7.15 -1.95
C PRO A 54 2.02 -8.41 -1.08
N THR A 55 0.86 -9.08 -1.05
CA THR A 55 0.79 -10.46 -0.51
C THR A 55 1.21 -11.51 -1.53
N LEU A 56 0.86 -11.32 -2.79
CA LEU A 56 1.12 -12.26 -3.89
C LEU A 56 1.50 -11.51 -5.16
N LYS A 57 2.18 -12.19 -6.09
CA LYS A 57 2.47 -11.64 -7.41
C LYS A 57 2.35 -12.75 -8.45
N ARG A 58 1.53 -12.51 -9.49
CA ARG A 58 1.31 -13.44 -10.59
C ARG A 58 2.64 -13.99 -11.15
N LYS A 59 2.70 -15.32 -11.32
CA LYS A 59 3.86 -16.09 -11.82
C LYS A 59 5.10 -16.04 -10.90
N GLU A 60 4.93 -15.68 -9.64
CA GLU A 60 5.98 -15.70 -8.62
C GLU A 60 5.59 -16.69 -7.51
N ASN A 61 6.57 -17.14 -6.73
CA ASN A 61 6.31 -18.03 -5.61
C ASN A 61 5.57 -17.29 -4.46
N GLU A 62 4.42 -17.83 -4.06
CA GLU A 62 3.55 -17.20 -3.06
C GLU A 62 4.22 -17.04 -1.69
N GLN A 63 4.88 -18.10 -1.18
CA GLN A 63 5.56 -18.07 0.10
C GLN A 63 6.71 -17.07 0.10
N THR A 64 7.49 -17.01 -0.99
CA THR A 64 8.57 -16.05 -1.14
C THR A 64 8.06 -14.61 -1.08
N ILE A 65 7.00 -14.27 -1.82
CA ILE A 65 6.44 -12.91 -1.81
C ILE A 65 5.91 -12.56 -0.42
N LEU A 66 5.12 -13.44 0.19
CA LEU A 66 4.52 -13.17 1.49
C LEU A 66 5.59 -13.00 2.59
N LEU A 67 6.57 -13.90 2.66
CA LEU A 67 7.63 -13.83 3.66
C LEU A 67 8.56 -12.63 3.43
N THR A 68 8.81 -12.25 2.18
CA THR A 68 9.56 -11.02 1.87
C THR A 68 8.81 -9.78 2.34
N SER A 69 7.51 -9.69 2.05
CA SER A 69 6.67 -8.58 2.53
C SER A 69 6.60 -8.53 4.06
N LEU A 70 6.52 -9.68 4.73
CA LEU A 70 6.55 -9.75 6.19
C LEU A 70 7.89 -9.26 6.77
N ALA A 71 9.02 -9.65 6.15
CA ALA A 71 10.33 -9.19 6.54
C ALA A 71 10.52 -7.68 6.30
N GLN A 72 9.98 -7.15 5.19
CA GLN A 72 9.98 -5.71 4.93
C GLN A 72 9.13 -4.96 5.96
N LEU A 73 7.95 -5.49 6.31
CA LEU A 73 7.07 -4.91 7.32
C LEU A 73 7.71 -4.87 8.71
N SER A 74 8.42 -5.93 9.09
CA SER A 74 9.11 -5.98 10.38
C SER A 74 10.21 -4.91 10.43
N VAL A 75 11.05 -4.80 9.40
CA VAL A 75 12.12 -3.80 9.33
C VAL A 75 11.57 -2.37 9.29
N SER A 76 10.47 -2.12 8.57
CA SER A 76 9.86 -0.79 8.52
C SER A 76 9.23 -0.34 9.83
N SER A 77 8.94 -1.26 10.75
CA SER A 77 8.34 -0.96 12.06
C SER A 77 9.39 -0.62 13.13
N TYR A 78 10.68 -0.81 12.85
CA TYR A 78 11.80 -0.52 13.75
C TYR A 78 12.40 0.88 13.56
N VAL A 79 11.80 1.73 12.72
CA VAL A 79 12.26 3.10 12.41
C VAL A 79 11.28 4.13 12.96
#